data_AF-A0A935TP21-F1
#
_entry.id   AF-A0A935TP21-F1
#
_cell.length_a   1.000
_cell.length_b   1.000
_cell.length_c   1.000
_cell.angle_alpha   90.00
_cell.angle_beta   90.00
_cell.angle_gamma   90.00
#
_symmetry.space_group_name_H-M   'P 1'
#
loop_
_entity.id
_entity.type
_entity.pdbx_description
1 polymer ?
#
loop_
_entity_poly.entity_id
_entity_poly.type
_entity_poly.pdbx_seq_one_letter_code
_entity_poly.pdbx_strand_id
1 'polypeptide(L)'
;MSKIRHVLGISGGKDSAALAIYIKTRYPSLDLEFYSCDTGKELDETYQLIQNLEVYLGIKINLLRAAENSSEVPFDHFLKMYGGYLPSSSVRWCTKKLKLEPFEKYVGTDDVVSYVGIRGDEDREGYISTKKNIQSIFPFRKNIWSEDVITKVLSNQNIDQVILFSKDIDFGKHQDKVAQIVSKKINTAFTQAQKLCALLDTDVKGFNHLEPV
;
A
#
# COMPACT_ATOMS: atom_id res chain seq x y z
N MET A 1 -3.40 23.38 3.36
CA MET A 1 -3.47 21.92 3.22
C MET A 1 -2.16 21.36 3.76
N SER A 2 -2.22 20.39 4.66
CA SER A 2 -1.03 19.64 5.09
C SER A 2 -0.41 18.94 3.89
N LYS A 3 0.93 18.90 3.84
CA LYS A 3 1.65 18.15 2.82
C LYS A 3 1.35 16.65 3.01
N ILE A 4 0.96 15.96 1.94
CA ILE A 4 0.76 14.51 1.95
C ILE A 4 2.11 13.84 2.20
N ARG A 5 2.15 12.90 3.15
CA ARG A 5 3.34 12.11 3.47
C ARG A 5 3.36 10.85 2.63
N HIS A 6 4.49 10.57 2.01
CA HIS A 6 4.69 9.34 1.26
C HIS A 6 5.56 8.41 2.10
N VAL A 7 5.10 7.20 2.37
CA VAL A 7 5.80 6.24 3.25
C VAL A 7 5.95 4.88 2.58
N LEU A 8 7.09 4.23 2.82
CA LEU A 8 7.35 2.87 2.33
C LEU A 8 7.93 1.99 3.46
N GLY A 9 7.25 0.88 3.73
CA GLY A 9 7.68 -0.10 4.73
C GLY A 9 8.64 -1.15 4.17
N ILE A 10 9.80 -1.32 4.81
CA ILE A 10 10.79 -2.35 4.53
C ILE A 10 10.56 -3.53 5.49
N SER A 11 10.15 -4.67 4.94
CA SER A 11 9.78 -5.85 5.73
C SER A 11 10.90 -6.87 5.89
N GLY A 12 12.07 -6.63 5.31
CA GLY A 12 13.15 -7.63 5.20
C GLY A 12 13.06 -8.50 3.95
N GLY A 13 11.98 -8.39 3.17
CA GLY A 13 11.76 -9.18 1.95
C GLY A 13 12.29 -8.50 0.68
N LYS A 14 12.65 -9.33 -0.31
CA LYS A 14 13.14 -8.90 -1.64
C LYS A 14 12.23 -7.89 -2.33
N ASP A 15 10.91 -8.03 -2.19
CA ASP A 15 9.94 -7.22 -2.93
C ASP A 15 9.86 -5.80 -2.35
N SER A 16 9.92 -5.65 -1.01
CA SER A 16 9.98 -4.33 -0.37
C SER A 16 11.29 -3.58 -0.70
N ALA A 17 12.41 -4.31 -0.77
CA ALA A 17 13.70 -3.76 -1.18
C ALA A 17 13.71 -3.33 -2.65
N ALA A 18 13.18 -4.18 -3.54
CA ALA A 18 13.04 -3.86 -4.96
C ALA A 18 12.17 -2.61 -5.18
N LEU A 19 11.07 -2.49 -4.43
CA LEU A 19 10.19 -1.32 -4.53
C LEU A 19 10.88 -0.04 -4.07
N ALA A 20 11.62 -0.09 -2.95
CA ALA A 20 12.40 1.04 -2.45
C ALA A 20 13.41 1.54 -3.49
N ILE A 21 14.18 0.62 -4.08
CA ILE A 21 15.15 0.93 -5.13
C ILE A 21 14.44 1.51 -6.36
N TYR A 22 13.34 0.90 -6.79
CA TYR A 22 12.57 1.34 -7.95
C TYR A 22 12.06 2.78 -7.79
N ILE A 23 11.39 3.08 -6.68
CA ILE A 23 10.81 4.41 -6.46
C ILE A 23 11.92 5.47 -6.34
N LYS A 24 12.98 5.22 -5.58
CA LYS A 24 14.09 6.17 -5.48
C LYS A 24 14.79 6.43 -6.81
N THR A 25 14.92 5.41 -7.65
CA THR A 25 15.58 5.54 -8.95
C THR A 25 14.71 6.27 -9.97
N ARG A 26 13.41 5.97 -10.02
CA ARG A 26 12.49 6.49 -11.04
C ARG A 26 11.80 7.80 -10.64
N TYR A 27 11.63 8.03 -9.35
CA TYR A 27 10.94 9.19 -8.79
C TYR A 27 11.81 9.87 -7.71
N PRO A 28 13.03 10.35 -8.06
CA PRO A 28 13.97 10.90 -7.07
C PRO A 28 13.47 12.17 -6.38
N SER A 29 12.55 12.91 -7.01
CA SER A 29 11.91 14.10 -6.43
C SER A 29 10.78 13.78 -5.45
N LEU A 30 10.34 12.52 -5.36
CA LEU A 30 9.34 12.11 -4.40
C LEU A 30 9.96 12.05 -3.00
N ASP A 31 9.46 12.90 -2.11
CA ASP A 31 9.85 12.94 -0.71
C ASP A 31 9.24 11.75 0.04
N LEU A 32 9.98 10.62 -0.01
CA LEU A 32 9.55 9.32 0.51
C LEU A 32 10.27 9.02 1.83
N GLU A 33 9.49 8.76 2.87
CA GLU A 33 9.96 8.28 4.17
C GLU A 33 10.01 6.74 4.18
N PHE A 34 11.07 6.18 4.72
CA PHE A 34 11.23 4.73 4.84
C PHE A 34 11.14 4.33 6.29
N TYR A 35 10.48 3.20 6.55
CA TYR A 35 10.38 2.65 7.90
C TYR A 35 10.48 1.13 7.88
N SER A 36 10.85 0.55 9.00
CA SER A 36 10.70 -0.88 9.27
C SER A 36 10.14 -1.06 10.68
N CYS A 37 9.28 -2.05 10.87
CA CYS A 37 8.72 -2.33 12.20
C CYS A 37 9.54 -3.45 12.86
N ASP A 38 10.34 -3.10 13.85
CA ASP A 38 11.20 -4.02 14.58
C ASP A 38 10.41 -4.74 15.68
N THR A 39 10.34 -6.07 15.54
CA THR A 39 9.65 -6.96 16.49
C THR A 39 10.52 -7.38 17.67
N GLY A 40 11.83 -7.14 17.61
CA GLY A 40 12.83 -7.69 18.52
C GLY A 40 13.14 -9.17 18.30
N LYS A 41 12.57 -9.79 17.25
CA LYS A 41 12.83 -11.19 16.83
C LYS A 41 13.04 -11.30 15.31
N GLU A 42 13.45 -10.21 14.66
CA GLU A 42 13.87 -10.26 13.27
C GLU A 42 15.18 -11.04 13.13
N LEU A 43 15.42 -11.64 11.97
CA LEU A 43 16.69 -12.29 11.65
C LEU A 43 17.81 -11.26 11.49
N ASP A 44 19.06 -11.65 11.77
CA ASP A 44 20.24 -10.78 11.59
C ASP A 44 20.36 -10.28 10.14
N GLU A 45 20.00 -11.13 9.17
CA GLU A 45 19.97 -10.79 7.75
C GLU A 45 18.96 -9.68 7.43
N THR A 46 17.86 -9.56 8.19
CA THR A 46 16.89 -8.47 8.03
C THR A 46 17.53 -7.13 8.41
N TYR A 47 18.27 -7.08 9.52
CA TYR A 47 18.98 -5.86 9.92
C TYR A 47 20.09 -5.52 8.94
N GLN A 48 20.84 -6.52 8.46
CA GLN A 48 21.88 -6.31 7.45
C GLN A 48 21.28 -5.78 6.14
N LEU A 49 20.13 -6.30 5.70
CA LEU A 49 19.44 -5.80 4.52
C LEU A 49 19.04 -4.33 4.68
N ILE A 50 18.48 -3.96 5.84
CA ILE A 50 18.10 -2.58 6.14
C ILE A 50 19.33 -1.67 6.04
N GLN A 51 20.44 -2.04 6.70
CA GLN A 51 21.68 -1.28 6.66
C GLN A 51 22.23 -1.14 5.22
N ASN A 52 22.22 -2.23 4.46
CA ASN A 52 22.68 -2.22 3.07
C ASN A 52 21.82 -1.29 2.21
N LEU A 53 20.50 -1.26 2.43
CA LEU A 53 19.59 -0.35 1.73
C LEU A 53 19.82 1.11 2.10
N GLU A 54 20.05 1.43 3.38
CA GLU A 54 20.41 2.78 3.83
C GLU A 54 21.67 3.28 3.14
N VAL A 55 22.72 2.45 3.11
CA VAL A 55 24.00 2.77 2.46
C VAL A 55 23.84 2.92 0.95
N TYR A 56 23.16 1.95 0.30
CA TYR A 56 23.02 1.93 -1.15
C TYR A 56 22.18 3.08 -1.69
N LEU A 57 21.09 3.43 -1.00
CA LEU A 57 20.16 4.49 -1.44
C LEU A 57 20.50 5.86 -0.85
N GLY A 58 21.42 5.95 0.12
CA GLY A 58 21.73 7.20 0.83
C GLY A 58 20.54 7.72 1.64
N ILE A 59 19.76 6.82 2.25
CA ILE A 59 18.54 7.13 3.01
C ILE A 59 18.66 6.67 4.45
N LYS A 60 17.77 7.18 5.30
CA LYS A 60 17.52 6.63 6.64
C LYS A 60 16.22 5.84 6.65
N ILE A 61 16.23 4.65 7.25
CA ILE A 61 15.06 3.80 7.49
C ILE A 61 14.70 3.90 8.97
N ASN A 62 13.53 4.44 9.28
CA ASN A 62 13.05 4.59 10.65
C ASN A 62 12.62 3.25 11.24
N LEU A 63 13.29 2.80 12.32
CA LEU A 63 12.89 1.60 13.05
C LEU A 63 11.77 1.92 14.03
N LEU A 64 10.55 1.48 13.71
CA LEU A 64 9.38 1.60 14.55
C LEU A 64 9.31 0.41 15.51
N ARG A 65 9.07 0.66 16.78
CA ARG A 65 8.95 -0.39 17.81
C ARG A 65 7.62 -0.28 18.52
N ALA A 66 7.02 -1.44 18.78
CA ALA A 66 5.90 -1.53 19.70
C ALA A 66 6.41 -1.64 21.15
N ALA A 67 5.53 -1.45 22.13
CA ALA A 67 5.83 -1.67 23.56
C ALA A 67 7.12 -0.98 24.07
N GLU A 68 7.41 0.25 23.61
CA GLU A 68 8.64 0.99 23.95
C GLU A 68 8.85 1.21 25.46
N ASN A 69 7.77 1.17 26.25
CA ASN A 69 7.81 1.31 27.71
C ASN A 69 8.01 -0.03 28.44
N SER A 70 8.18 -1.14 27.72
CA SER A 70 8.41 -2.46 28.30
C SER A 70 9.92 -2.71 28.50
N SER A 71 10.25 -3.47 29.56
CA SER A 71 11.59 -4.02 29.76
C SER A 71 11.89 -5.24 28.88
N GLU A 72 10.86 -5.79 28.22
CA GLU A 72 10.96 -6.95 27.33
C GLU A 72 11.01 -6.47 25.87
N VAL A 73 11.59 -7.28 24.97
CA VAL A 73 11.52 -6.99 23.53
C VAL A 73 10.06 -7.05 23.05
N PRO A 74 9.67 -6.31 21.98
CA PRO A 74 8.27 -6.14 21.62
C PRO A 74 7.51 -7.46 21.45
N PHE A 75 8.09 -8.45 20.76
CA PHE A 75 7.47 -9.76 20.58
C PHE A 75 7.21 -10.47 21.91
N ASP A 76 8.18 -10.49 22.83
CA ASP A 76 8.08 -11.21 24.11
C ASP A 76 7.04 -10.54 25.02
N HIS A 77 6.99 -9.21 25.04
CA HIS A 77 5.96 -8.44 25.75
C HIS A 77 4.54 -8.86 25.33
N PHE A 78 4.28 -8.89 24.02
CA PHE A 78 2.95 -9.26 23.54
C PHE A 78 2.69 -10.75 23.67
N LEU A 79 3.68 -11.63 23.46
CA LEU A 79 3.52 -13.07 23.69
C LEU A 79 3.03 -13.35 25.11
N LYS A 80 3.60 -12.66 26.11
CA LYS A 80 3.17 -12.73 27.51
C LYS A 80 1.76 -12.18 27.73
N MET A 81 1.44 -11.02 27.14
CA MET A 81 0.08 -10.45 27.18
C MET A 81 -0.98 -11.39 26.60
N TYR A 82 -0.62 -12.19 25.59
CA TYR A 82 -1.48 -13.21 24.98
C TYR A 82 -1.35 -14.59 25.66
N GLY A 83 -0.78 -14.68 26.86
CA GLY A 83 -0.72 -15.91 27.65
C GLY A 83 0.17 -17.01 27.04
N GLY A 84 1.18 -16.63 26.25
CA GLY A 84 2.08 -17.57 25.56
C GLY A 84 1.53 -18.12 24.24
N TYR A 85 0.39 -17.61 23.75
CA TYR A 85 -0.21 -18.07 22.50
C TYR A 85 0.51 -17.48 21.27
N LEU A 86 1.16 -18.35 20.50
CA LEU A 86 1.87 -17.95 19.28
C LEU A 86 0.91 -17.47 18.18
N PRO A 87 1.35 -16.51 17.33
CA PRO A 87 0.51 -16.01 16.26
C PRO A 87 0.33 -17.05 15.15
N SER A 88 -0.80 -16.98 14.46
CA SER A 88 -1.14 -17.85 13.33
C SER A 88 -1.84 -17.05 12.23
N SER A 89 -2.18 -17.71 11.11
CA SER A 89 -2.97 -17.10 10.04
C SER A 89 -4.37 -16.67 10.50
N SER A 90 -4.97 -17.40 11.45
CA SER A 90 -6.26 -17.08 12.05
C SER A 90 -6.15 -16.06 13.19
N VAL A 91 -5.05 -16.11 13.95
CA VAL A 91 -4.81 -15.22 15.10
C VAL A 91 -3.58 -14.34 14.84
N ARG A 92 -3.81 -13.27 14.08
CA ARG A 92 -2.77 -12.38 13.56
C ARG A 92 -2.40 -11.25 14.52
N TRP A 93 -2.30 -11.55 15.82
CA TRP A 93 -1.99 -10.53 16.83
C TRP A 93 -0.63 -9.87 16.58
N CYS A 94 0.36 -10.61 16.06
CA CYS A 94 1.67 -10.08 15.75
C CYS A 94 1.61 -9.01 14.64
N THR A 95 0.81 -9.22 13.58
CA THR A 95 0.60 -8.22 12.53
C THR A 95 -0.03 -6.96 13.12
N LYS A 96 -1.07 -7.12 13.94
CA LYS A 96 -1.77 -5.99 14.56
C LYS A 96 -0.86 -5.19 15.49
N LYS A 97 -0.27 -5.86 16.50
CA LYS A 97 0.48 -5.21 17.59
C LYS A 97 1.88 -4.79 17.21
N LEU A 98 2.57 -5.55 16.39
CA LEU A 98 3.98 -5.32 16.10
C LEU A 98 4.22 -4.59 14.77
N LYS A 99 3.24 -4.55 13.86
CA LYS A 99 3.39 -3.91 12.54
C LYS A 99 2.41 -2.77 12.33
N LEU A 100 1.10 -3.02 12.46
CA LEU A 100 0.06 -2.03 12.15
C LEU A 100 -0.03 -0.91 13.20
N GLU A 101 -0.13 -1.24 14.49
CA GLU A 101 -0.22 -0.22 15.55
C GLU A 101 1.00 0.71 15.60
N PRO A 102 2.27 0.23 15.50
CA PRO A 102 3.43 1.10 15.41
C PRO A 102 3.43 2.00 14.17
N PHE A 103 3.04 1.45 13.01
CA PHE A 103 2.90 2.24 11.78
C PHE A 103 1.84 3.32 11.93
N GLU A 104 0.67 2.97 12.45
CA GLU A 104 -0.44 3.90 12.68
C GLU A 104 -0.09 4.99 13.71
N LYS A 105 0.77 4.69 14.71
CA LYS A 105 1.33 5.67 15.66
C LYS A 105 2.32 6.61 14.96
N TYR A 106 3.17 6.07 14.09
CA TYR A 106 4.20 6.82 13.35
C TYR A 106 3.60 7.84 12.35
N VAL A 107 2.52 7.47 11.67
CA VAL A 107 1.84 8.36 10.71
C VAL A 107 0.83 9.30 11.39
N GLY A 108 0.34 8.94 12.57
CA GLY A 108 -0.57 9.78 13.36
C GLY A 108 -1.86 10.09 12.60
N THR A 109 -2.12 11.39 12.43
CA THR A 109 -3.30 11.93 11.75
C THR A 109 -2.98 12.54 10.38
N ASP A 110 -1.74 12.43 9.91
CA ASP A 110 -1.32 13.01 8.64
C ASP A 110 -1.94 12.24 7.48
N ASP A 111 -2.25 12.94 6.38
CA ASP A 111 -2.65 12.29 5.13
C ASP A 111 -1.45 11.58 4.51
N VAL A 112 -1.55 10.27 4.35
CA VAL A 112 -0.43 9.38 4.04
C VAL A 112 -0.74 8.47 2.86
N VAL A 113 0.20 8.39 1.93
CA VAL A 113 0.25 7.37 0.87
C VAL A 113 1.30 6.32 1.24
N SER A 114 0.86 5.10 1.49
CA SER A 114 1.67 3.94 1.87
C SER A 114 1.94 3.04 0.68
N TYR A 115 3.21 2.91 0.29
CA TYR A 115 3.64 2.06 -0.83
C TYR A 115 3.99 0.66 -0.33
N VAL A 116 3.36 -0.36 -0.93
CA VAL A 116 3.50 -1.75 -0.49
C VAL A 116 3.90 -2.65 -1.67
N GLY A 117 5.01 -3.39 -1.50
CA GLY A 117 5.56 -4.30 -2.51
C GLY A 117 4.86 -5.66 -2.58
N ILE A 118 3.53 -5.70 -2.68
CA ILE A 118 2.78 -6.94 -2.97
C ILE A 118 2.73 -7.15 -4.48
N ARG A 119 3.13 -8.32 -4.95
CA ARG A 119 3.14 -8.67 -6.37
C ARG A 119 1.72 -9.02 -6.85
N GLY A 120 1.49 -8.84 -8.16
CA GLY A 120 0.21 -9.18 -8.79
C GLY A 120 -0.13 -10.67 -8.85
N ASP A 121 0.85 -11.56 -8.67
CA ASP A 121 0.67 -13.02 -8.65
C ASP A 121 0.44 -13.58 -7.23
N GLU A 122 0.40 -12.73 -6.20
CA GLU A 122 0.10 -13.15 -4.82
C GLU A 122 -1.41 -13.14 -4.54
N ASP A 123 -1.95 -14.28 -4.11
CA ASP A 123 -3.36 -14.42 -3.71
C ASP A 123 -3.59 -13.97 -2.26
N ARG A 124 -3.42 -12.66 -2.02
CA ARG A 124 -3.67 -12.03 -0.72
C ARG A 124 -4.02 -10.57 -0.87
N GLU A 125 -4.83 -10.04 0.02
CA GLU A 125 -5.05 -8.60 0.11
C GLU A 125 -3.97 -7.89 0.94
N GLY A 126 -3.69 -6.64 0.54
CA GLY A 126 -2.84 -5.74 1.29
C GLY A 126 -3.51 -5.22 2.56
N TYR A 127 -2.77 -4.42 3.33
CA TYR A 127 -3.38 -3.70 4.46
C TYR A 127 -4.38 -2.66 3.92
N ILE A 128 -5.66 -2.91 4.18
CA ILE A 128 -6.74 -1.93 4.02
C ILE A 128 -6.87 -1.22 5.36
N SER A 129 -6.44 0.03 5.44
CA SER A 129 -6.54 0.79 6.68
C SER A 129 -8.00 1.08 7.01
N THR A 130 -8.35 0.98 8.28
CA THR A 130 -9.63 1.52 8.77
C THR A 130 -9.57 3.04 8.92
N LYS A 131 -8.38 3.64 8.85
CA LYS A 131 -8.18 5.08 8.95
C LYS A 131 -8.29 5.74 7.58
N LYS A 132 -9.12 6.77 7.49
CA LYS A 132 -9.38 7.51 6.24
C LYS A 132 -8.18 8.32 5.73
N ASN A 133 -7.23 8.64 6.59
CA ASN A 133 -6.03 9.41 6.24
C ASN A 133 -4.90 8.54 5.66
N ILE A 134 -5.08 7.22 5.53
CA ILE A 134 -4.05 6.32 5.00
C ILE A 134 -4.57 5.65 3.73
N GLN A 135 -3.90 5.92 2.61
CA GLN A 135 -4.15 5.25 1.34
C GLN A 135 -3.01 4.28 1.03
N SER A 136 -3.32 3.03 0.70
CA SER A 136 -2.34 2.03 0.29
C SER A 136 -2.23 1.97 -1.24
N ILE A 137 -1.00 1.93 -1.78
CA ILE A 137 -0.70 1.72 -3.20
C ILE A 137 0.18 0.47 -3.35
N PHE A 138 -0.10 -0.33 -4.39
CA PHE A 138 0.56 -1.60 -4.69
C PHE A 138 1.24 -1.58 -6.07
N PRO A 139 2.43 -0.97 -6.22
CA PRO A 139 3.03 -0.70 -7.53
C PRO A 139 3.40 -1.94 -8.36
N PHE A 140 3.48 -3.12 -7.75
CA PHE A 140 3.78 -4.38 -8.44
C PHE A 140 2.52 -5.16 -8.86
N ARG A 141 1.33 -4.58 -8.71
CA ARG A 141 0.08 -5.09 -9.25
C ARG A 141 -0.27 -4.39 -10.57
N LYS A 142 -1.12 -5.03 -11.39
CA LYS A 142 -1.74 -4.37 -12.55
C LYS A 142 -2.61 -3.19 -12.11
N ASN A 143 -3.50 -3.44 -11.15
CA ASN A 143 -4.22 -2.39 -10.43
C ASN A 143 -3.40 -1.98 -9.22
N ILE A 144 -2.92 -0.74 -9.20
CA ILE A 144 -2.10 -0.26 -8.08
C ILE A 144 -2.93 0.22 -6.90
N TRP A 145 -4.24 0.39 -7.02
CA TRP A 145 -5.08 0.90 -5.96
C TRP A 145 -5.65 -0.20 -5.06
N SER A 146 -5.89 0.17 -3.81
CA SER A 146 -6.61 -0.67 -2.85
C SER A 146 -8.09 -0.82 -3.21
N GLU A 147 -8.71 -1.88 -2.69
CA GLU A 147 -10.10 -2.22 -3.00
C GLU A 147 -11.10 -1.11 -2.60
N ASP A 148 -10.84 -0.40 -1.50
CA ASP A 148 -11.66 0.74 -1.06
C ASP A 148 -11.61 1.91 -2.04
N VAL A 149 -10.44 2.19 -2.61
CA VAL A 149 -10.28 3.19 -3.68
C VAL A 149 -11.01 2.74 -4.93
N ILE A 150 -10.91 1.46 -5.31
CA ILE A 150 -11.62 0.91 -6.47
C ILE A 150 -13.13 1.02 -6.29
N THR A 151 -13.65 0.65 -5.13
CA THR A 151 -15.08 0.78 -4.81
C THR A 151 -15.53 2.23 -4.87
N LYS A 152 -14.71 3.18 -4.39
CA LYS A 152 -15.00 4.61 -4.48
C LYS A 152 -14.99 5.09 -5.94
N VAL A 153 -13.90 4.87 -6.67
CA VAL A 153 -13.72 5.34 -8.06
C VAL A 153 -14.78 4.75 -8.98
N LEU A 154 -15.02 3.44 -8.91
CA LEU A 154 -15.95 2.76 -9.81
C LEU A 154 -17.43 2.84 -9.38
N SER A 155 -17.73 3.47 -8.24
CA SER A 155 -19.10 3.69 -7.76
C SER A 155 -19.96 4.35 -8.83
N ASN A 156 -21.21 3.89 -8.96
CA ASN A 156 -22.19 4.48 -9.88
C ASN A 156 -22.42 5.98 -9.62
N GLN A 157 -22.16 6.46 -8.41
CA GLN A 157 -22.30 7.86 -8.02
C GLN A 157 -21.17 8.75 -8.57
N ASN A 158 -20.01 8.16 -8.86
CA ASN A 158 -18.80 8.90 -9.27
C ASN A 158 -18.53 8.81 -10.78
N ILE A 159 -19.45 8.20 -11.56
CA ILE A 159 -19.27 7.99 -13.00
C ILE A 159 -18.93 9.31 -13.71
N ASP A 160 -19.68 10.38 -13.48
CA ASP A 160 -19.48 11.65 -14.16
C ASP A 160 -18.10 12.25 -13.87
N GLN A 161 -17.64 12.11 -12.62
CA GLN A 161 -16.31 12.56 -12.20
C GLN A 161 -15.21 11.73 -12.86
N VAL A 162 -15.35 10.41 -12.94
CA VAL A 162 -14.36 9.54 -13.60
C VAL A 162 -14.34 9.75 -15.11
N ILE A 163 -15.48 10.04 -15.74
CA ILE A 163 -15.53 10.44 -17.16
C ILE A 163 -14.75 11.73 -17.39
N LEU A 164 -14.83 12.67 -16.46
CA LEU A 164 -14.08 13.92 -16.55
C LEU A 164 -12.57 13.64 -16.49
N PHE A 165 -12.12 12.86 -15.49
CA PHE A 165 -10.72 12.48 -15.35
C PHE A 165 -10.20 11.66 -16.53
N SER A 166 -11.03 10.80 -17.12
CA SER A 166 -10.60 9.98 -18.26
C SER A 166 -10.34 10.78 -19.53
N LYS A 167 -10.83 12.02 -19.63
CA LYS A 167 -10.56 12.90 -20.78
C LYS A 167 -9.15 13.49 -20.75
N ASP A 168 -8.58 13.66 -19.56
CA ASP A 168 -7.25 14.23 -19.36
C ASP A 168 -6.14 13.17 -19.52
N ILE A 169 -6.52 11.92 -19.76
CA ILE A 169 -5.61 10.79 -19.94
C ILE A 169 -5.66 10.34 -21.39
N ASP A 170 -4.48 10.19 -22.00
CA ASP A 170 -4.32 9.62 -23.33
C ASP A 170 -4.38 8.08 -23.27
N PHE A 171 -5.52 7.52 -23.66
CA PHE A 171 -5.70 6.08 -23.86
C PHE A 171 -5.42 5.64 -25.31
N GLY A 172 -4.85 6.53 -26.15
CA GLY A 172 -4.56 6.29 -27.54
C GLY A 172 -5.78 5.78 -28.32
N LYS A 173 -5.61 4.68 -29.05
CA LYS A 173 -6.68 4.04 -29.86
C LYS A 173 -7.86 3.51 -29.03
N HIS A 174 -7.76 3.51 -27.71
CA HIS A 174 -8.77 2.95 -26.82
C HIS A 174 -9.66 3.99 -26.14
N GLN A 175 -9.50 5.29 -26.44
CA GLN A 175 -10.25 6.39 -25.80
C GLN A 175 -11.77 6.14 -25.77
N ASP A 176 -12.36 5.82 -26.92
CA ASP A 176 -13.81 5.58 -27.04
C ASP A 176 -14.26 4.36 -26.24
N LYS A 177 -13.46 3.29 -26.26
CA LYS A 177 -13.73 2.06 -25.51
C LYS A 177 -13.70 2.33 -24.00
N VAL A 178 -12.73 3.10 -23.52
CA VAL A 178 -12.64 3.49 -22.11
C VAL A 178 -13.85 4.33 -21.69
N ALA A 179 -14.22 5.34 -22.48
CA ALA A 179 -15.40 6.16 -22.19
C ALA A 179 -16.70 5.33 -22.11
N GLN A 180 -16.86 4.33 -22.98
CA GLN A 180 -17.98 3.39 -22.92
C GLN A 180 -17.96 2.53 -21.65
N ILE A 181 -16.80 2.01 -21.25
CA ILE A 181 -16.67 1.18 -20.05
C ILE A 181 -16.92 2.01 -18.79
N VAL A 182 -16.34 3.22 -18.70
CA VAL A 182 -16.51 4.12 -17.54
C VAL A 182 -17.98 4.52 -17.37
N SER A 183 -18.67 4.87 -18.46
CA SER A 183 -20.08 5.28 -18.40
C SER A 183 -21.05 4.13 -18.09
N LYS A 184 -20.64 2.88 -18.29
CA LYS A 184 -21.47 1.71 -17.98
C LYS A 184 -21.63 1.54 -16.46
N LYS A 185 -22.87 1.54 -16.00
CA LYS A 185 -23.22 1.34 -14.58
C LYS A 185 -22.92 -0.09 -14.12
N ILE A 186 -22.42 -0.21 -12.90
CA ILE A 186 -22.29 -1.48 -12.18
C ILE A 186 -23.68 -1.99 -11.80
N ASN A 187 -23.93 -3.27 -12.04
CA ASN A 187 -25.14 -4.00 -11.66
C ASN A 187 -24.84 -5.51 -11.57
N THR A 188 -25.86 -6.35 -11.39
CA THR A 188 -25.70 -7.81 -11.26
C THR A 188 -25.11 -8.48 -12.51
N ALA A 189 -25.31 -7.91 -13.71
CA ALA A 189 -24.77 -8.42 -14.96
C ALA A 189 -23.41 -7.81 -15.36
N PHE A 190 -23.02 -6.70 -14.72
CA PHE A 190 -21.73 -6.06 -14.93
C PHE A 190 -21.16 -5.62 -13.57
N THR A 191 -20.44 -6.52 -12.93
CA THR A 191 -19.93 -6.33 -11.57
C THR A 191 -18.75 -5.35 -11.54
N GLN A 192 -18.41 -4.86 -10.35
CA GLN A 192 -17.21 -4.03 -10.15
C GLN A 192 -15.95 -4.73 -10.66
N ALA A 193 -15.79 -6.02 -10.37
CA ALA A 193 -14.65 -6.81 -10.84
C ALA A 193 -14.60 -6.87 -12.37
N GLN A 194 -15.74 -7.08 -13.05
CA GLN A 194 -15.80 -7.09 -14.51
C GLN A 194 -15.47 -5.71 -15.10
N LYS A 195 -15.95 -4.63 -14.48
CA LYS A 195 -15.64 -3.26 -14.90
C LYS A 195 -14.16 -2.93 -14.74
N LEU A 196 -13.57 -3.30 -13.60
CA LEU A 196 -12.14 -3.15 -13.33
C LEU A 196 -11.30 -3.91 -14.36
N CYS A 197 -11.59 -5.20 -14.57
CA CYS A 197 -10.88 -6.00 -15.57
C CYS A 197 -10.97 -5.38 -16.97
N ALA A 198 -12.16 -4.94 -17.39
CA ALA A 198 -12.35 -4.34 -18.70
C ALA A 198 -11.51 -3.05 -18.90
N LEU A 199 -11.37 -2.23 -17.86
CA LEU A 199 -10.52 -1.03 -17.90
C LEU A 199 -9.03 -1.39 -17.95
N LEU A 200 -8.57 -2.30 -17.09
CA LEU A 200 -7.18 -2.76 -17.05
C LEU A 200 -6.75 -3.46 -18.34
N ASP A 201 -7.62 -4.28 -18.94
CA ASP A 201 -7.36 -4.96 -20.22
C ASP A 201 -7.28 -4.00 -21.40
N THR A 202 -7.81 -2.79 -21.23
CA THR A 202 -7.79 -1.75 -22.26
C THR A 202 -6.52 -0.92 -22.18
N ASP A 203 -6.20 -0.38 -20.99
CA ASP A 203 -4.92 0.28 -20.73
C ASP A 203 -4.62 0.29 -19.24
N VAL A 204 -3.66 -0.52 -18.80
CA VAL A 204 -3.22 -0.59 -17.40
C VAL A 204 -2.64 0.75 -16.95
N LYS A 205 -1.82 1.41 -17.78
CA LYS A 205 -1.17 2.65 -17.41
C LYS A 205 -2.20 3.76 -17.30
N GLY A 206 -3.05 3.91 -18.31
CA GLY A 206 -4.11 4.91 -18.32
C GLY A 206 -5.08 4.73 -17.15
N PHE A 207 -5.49 3.49 -16.84
CA PHE A 207 -6.35 3.22 -15.68
C PHE A 207 -5.71 3.69 -14.37
N ASN A 208 -4.45 3.34 -14.13
CA ASN A 208 -3.74 3.73 -12.90
C ASN A 208 -3.48 5.24 -12.77
N HIS A 209 -3.77 6.05 -13.80
CA HIS A 209 -3.74 7.51 -13.75
C HIS A 209 -5.13 8.15 -13.55
N LEU A 210 -6.23 7.37 -13.49
CA LEU A 210 -7.57 7.88 -13.16
C LEU A 210 -7.66 8.20 -11.66
N GLU A 211 -6.87 9.17 -11.20
CA GLU A 211 -6.76 9.53 -9.79
C GLU A 211 -7.94 10.42 -9.35
N PRO A 212 -8.70 10.04 -8.31
CA PRO A 212 -9.61 10.96 -7.65
C PRO A 212 -8.81 11.93 -6.78
N VAL A 213 -8.67 13.17 -7.22
CA VAL A 213 -8.15 14.27 -6.36
C VAL A 213 -9.05 14.49 -5.14
#